data_AF-A0A7Y3MML2-F1
#
_entry.id   AF-A0A7Y3MML2-F1
#
_cell.length_a   1.000
_cell.length_b   1.000
_cell.length_c   1.000
_cell.angle_alpha   90.00
_cell.angle_beta   90.00
_cell.angle_gamma   90.00
#
_symmetry.space_group_name_H-M   'P 1'
#
loop_
_entity.id
_entity.type
_entity.pdbx_description
1 polymer ?
#
loop_
_entity_poly.entity_id
_entity_poly.type
_entity_poly.pdbx_seq_one_letter_code
_entity_poly.pdbx_strand_id
1 'polypeptide(L)' 'NTRDITIDFEFLEDGKTYEAVMYKDAENSHFRENPTAIDIQQLEIKKGTTQTITFKEGGGFAISLKAKAD' A
#
# COMPACT_ATOMS: atom_id res chain seq x y z
N ASN A 1 -15.34 -11.70 3.05
CA ASN A 1 -14.55 -12.09 1.87
C ASN A 1 -13.23 -11.34 1.86
N THR A 2 -12.09 -12.02 1.96
CA THR A 2 -10.77 -11.43 1.67
C THR A 2 -10.67 -11.15 0.18
N ARG A 3 -10.07 -10.01 -0.20
CA ARG A 3 -9.88 -9.63 -1.61
C ARG A 3 -8.41 -9.36 -1.84
N ASP A 4 -7.91 -9.71 -3.01
CA ASP A 4 -6.60 -9.26 -3.47
C ASP A 4 -6.78 -8.16 -4.50
N ILE A 5 -6.02 -7.07 -4.37
CA ILE A 5 -5.95 -6.03 -5.39
C ILE A 5 -4.48 -5.86 -5.78
N THR A 6 -4.24 -5.93 -7.08
CA THR A 6 -2.95 -5.58 -7.67
C THR A 6 -3.02 -4.15 -8.16
N ILE A 7 -2.09 -3.33 -7.70
CA ILE A 7 -1.89 -1.95 -8.14
C ILE A 7 -0.73 -1.96 -9.13
N ASP A 8 -1.00 -1.41 -10.31
CA ASP A 8 0.00 -1.13 -11.32
C ASP A 8 0.40 0.35 -11.23
N PHE A 9 1.69 0.61 -11.00
CA PHE A 9 2.26 1.96 -10.92
C PHE A 9 2.72 2.50 -12.28
N GLU A 10 2.22 1.96 -13.40
CA GLU A 10 2.43 2.49 -14.76
C GLU A 10 2.03 3.97 -14.93
N PHE A 11 1.17 4.51 -14.06
CA PHE A 11 0.78 5.92 -14.08
C PHE A 11 1.88 6.89 -13.60
N LEU A 12 2.98 6.39 -13.03
CA LEU A 12 4.09 7.21 -12.56
C LEU A 12 4.94 7.75 -13.71
N GLU A 13 5.69 8.81 -13.43
CA GLU A 13 6.60 9.40 -14.40
C GLU A 13 7.80 8.48 -14.66
N ASP A 14 8.21 8.41 -15.92
CA ASP A 14 9.36 7.60 -16.32
C ASP A 14 10.67 8.19 -15.78
N GLY A 15 11.62 7.31 -15.43
CA GLY A 15 12.92 7.67 -14.86
C GLY A 15 12.90 8.17 -13.41
N LYS A 16 11.73 8.43 -12.81
CA LYS A 16 11.63 8.88 -11.40
C LYS A 16 11.53 7.71 -10.42
N THR A 17 12.09 7.91 -9.22
CA THR A 17 11.91 7.01 -8.08
C THR A 17 11.02 7.67 -7.03
N TYR A 18 10.10 6.91 -6.47
CA TYR A 18 9.16 7.37 -5.46
C TYR A 18 9.38 6.61 -4.16
N GLU A 19 9.31 7.32 -3.05
CA GLU A 19 9.11 6.73 -1.73
C GLU A 19 7.60 6.53 -1.52
N ALA A 20 7.20 5.27 -1.38
CA ALA A 20 5.84 4.89 -1.07
C ALA A 20 5.74 4.47 0.39
N VAL A 21 4.83 5.08 1.14
CA VAL A 21 4.47 4.66 2.50
C VAL A 21 3.06 4.07 2.44
N MET A 22 2.97 2.76 2.67
CA MET A 22 1.72 2.02 2.68
C MET A 22 1.22 1.87 4.11
N TYR A 23 -0.03 2.24 4.34
CA TYR A 23 -0.76 2.06 5.59
C TYR A 23 -1.85 1.03 5.33
N LYS A 24 -1.80 -0.12 6.00
CA LYS A 24 -2.78 -1.19 5.82
C LYS A 24 -3.19 -1.79 7.16
N ASP A 25 -4.31 -2.51 7.17
CA ASP A 25 -4.69 -3.35 8.30
C ASP A 25 -3.59 -4.38 8.62
N ALA A 26 -3.20 -4.46 9.89
CA ALA A 26 -2.25 -5.48 10.34
C ALA A 26 -2.87 -6.89 10.28
N GLU A 27 -2.03 -7.93 10.34
CA GLU A 27 -2.48 -9.33 10.28
C GLU A 27 -3.43 -9.72 11.43
N ASN A 28 -3.47 -8.96 12.52
CA ASN A 28 -4.41 -9.15 13.63
C ASN A 28 -5.46 -8.02 13.74
N SER A 29 -5.62 -7.18 12.72
CA SER A 29 -6.68 -6.17 12.67
C SER A 29 -8.05 -6.84 12.57
N HIS A 30 -9.00 -6.33 13.34
CA HIS A 30 -10.42 -6.72 13.31
C HIS A 30 -11.27 -5.52 13.74
N PHE A 31 -12.26 -5.15 12.93
CA PHE A 31 -13.04 -3.91 13.11
C PHE A 31 -13.70 -3.76 14.49
N ARG A 32 -13.99 -4.87 15.17
CA ARG A 32 -14.62 -4.90 16.49
C ARG A 32 -13.65 -5.09 17.65
N GLU A 33 -12.60 -5.87 17.44
CA GLU A 33 -11.74 -6.36 18.54
C GLU A 33 -10.39 -5.64 18.58
N ASN A 34 -9.91 -5.15 17.43
CA ASN A 34 -8.64 -4.47 17.31
C ASN A 34 -8.64 -3.49 16.10
N PRO A 35 -9.45 -2.42 16.16
CA PRO A 35 -9.68 -1.53 15.01
C PRO A 35 -8.48 -0.60 14.69
N THR A 36 -7.50 -0.49 15.58
CA THR A 36 -6.36 0.43 15.43
C THR A 36 -5.08 -0.25 14.97
N ALA A 37 -5.09 -1.56 14.74
CA ALA A 37 -3.91 -2.29 14.34
C ALA A 37 -3.58 -2.04 12.87
N ILE A 38 -2.61 -1.17 12.65
CA ILE A 38 -2.09 -0.81 11.33
C ILE A 38 -0.66 -1.33 11.16
N ASP A 39 -0.35 -1.80 9.96
CA ASP A 39 1.00 -2.07 9.50
C ASP A 39 1.42 -0.95 8.53
N ILE A 40 2.61 -0.39 8.75
CA ILE A 40 3.15 0.72 7.96
C ILE A 40 4.42 0.22 7.27
N GLN A 41 4.41 0.19 5.95
CA GLN A 41 5.51 -0.31 5.14
C GLN A 41 6.05 0.78 4.23
N GLN A 42 7.37 0.91 4.14
CA GLN A 42 8.04 1.81 3.21
C GLN A 42 8.64 1.02 2.05
N LEU A 43 8.43 1.52 0.83
CA LEU A 43 8.84 0.87 -0.41
C LEU A 43 9.42 1.91 -1.36
N GLU A 44 10.42 1.53 -2.14
CA GLU A 44 10.80 2.29 -3.34
C GLU A 44 10.00 1.79 -4.53
N ILE A 45 9.31 2.72 -5.21
CA ILE A 45 8.44 2.42 -6.34
C ILE A 45 8.91 3.22 -7.56
N LYS A 46 8.90 2.58 -8.72
CA LYS A 46 9.14 3.21 -10.03
C LYS A 46 7.98 2.89 -10.97
N LYS A 47 7.90 3.60 -12.09
CA LYS A 47 6.97 3.25 -13.17
C LYS A 47 7.08 1.77 -13.53
N GLY A 48 5.94 1.10 -13.70
CA GLY A 48 5.85 -0.32 -14.03
C GLY A 48 6.08 -1.29 -12.86
N THR A 49 6.31 -0.78 -11.66
CA THR A 49 6.24 -1.61 -10.45
C THR A 49 4.81 -2.09 -10.26
N THR A 50 4.64 -3.32 -9.80
CA THR A 50 3.34 -3.86 -9.39
C THR A 50 3.40 -4.25 -7.92
N GLN A 51 2.31 -3.99 -7.19
CA GLN A 51 2.18 -4.43 -5.79
C GLN A 51 0.81 -5.06 -5.57
N THR A 52 0.80 -6.28 -5.03
CA THR A 52 -0.42 -6.98 -4.64
C THR A 52 -0.66 -6.80 -3.15
N ILE A 53 -1.85 -6.34 -2.81
CA ILE A 53 -2.28 -6.10 -1.43
C ILE A 53 -3.47 -7.01 -1.15
N THR A 54 -3.35 -7.80 -0.09
CA THR A 54 -4.44 -8.64 0.43
C THR A 54 -5.21 -7.87 1.50
N PHE A 55 -6.52 -7.79 1.34
CA PHE A 55 -7.44 -7.08 2.23
C PHE A 55 -8.06 -8.05 3.21
N LYS A 56 -8.20 -7.59 4.45
CA LYS A 56 -9.13 -8.16 5.40
C LYS A 56 -10.56 -7.72 5.10
N GLU A 57 -11.52 -8.51 5.57
CA GLU A 57 -12.94 -8.22 5.38
C GLU A 57 -13.30 -6.87 6.01
N GLY A 58 -13.85 -5.95 5.20
CA GLY A 58 -14.24 -4.61 5.67
C GLY A 58 -13.08 -3.65 5.96
N GLY A 59 -11.84 -4.07 5.65
CA GLY A 59 -10.64 -3.28 5.83
C GLY A 59 -10.29 -2.39 4.64
N GLY A 60 -9.10 -1.81 4.68
CA GLY A 60 -8.59 -0.94 3.63
C GLY A 60 -7.09 -0.68 3.71
N PHE A 61 -6.60 0.13 2.78
CA PHE A 61 -5.22 0.59 2.77
C PHE A 61 -5.15 2.00 2.16
N ALA A 62 -4.07 2.71 2.46
CA ALA A 62 -3.70 3.97 1.84
C ALA A 62 -2.22 3.93 1.46
N ILE A 63 -1.84 4.63 0.38
CA ILE A 63 -0.44 4.79 -0.02
C ILE A 63 -0.14 6.27 -0.19
N SER A 64 0.86 6.77 0.54
CA SER A 64 1.49 8.06 0.26
C SER A 64 2.62 7.83 -0.73
N LEU A 65 2.54 8.42 -1.92
CA LEU A 65 3.61 8.42 -2.93
C LEU A 65 4.27 9.79 -2.97
N LYS A 66 5.59 9.84 -2.78
CA LYS A 66 6.39 11.06 -2.88
C LYS A 66 7.56 10.82 -3.80
N ALA A 67 7.74 11.68 -4.80
CA ALA A 67 8.94 11.62 -5.64
C ALA A 67 10.17 11.87 -4.75
N LYS A 68 11.20 11.03 -4.88
CA LYS A 68 12.50 11.31 -4.26
C LYS A 68 13.10 12.52 -4.96
N ALA A 69 13.55 13.49 -4.18
CA ALA A 69 14.36 14.56 -4.72
C ALA A 69 15.71 13.97 -5.14
N ASP A 70 16.21 14.41 -6.30
CA ASP A 70 17.54 14.10 -6.79
C ASP A 70 18.63 14.71 -5.89
#